data_AF-A0A7W0F5Y5-F1
#
_entry.id   AF-A0A7W0F5Y5-F1
#
_cell.length_a   1.000
_cell.length_b   1.000
_cell.length_c   1.000
_cell.angle_alpha   90.00
_cell.angle_beta   90.00
_cell.angle_gamma   90.00
#
_symmetry.space_group_name_H-M   'P 1'
#
loop_
_entity.id
_entity.type
_entity.pdbx_description
1 polymer ?
#
loop_
_entity_poly.entity_id
_entity_poly.type
_entity_poly.pdbx_seq_one_letter_code
_entity_poly.pdbx_strand_id
1 'polypeptide(L)'
;IPVTVHIAIGTDIIHMHPAFNAEAAGGASHRDFRTLASVISGLEGGVYLNVGSAVILPEVFLKAITLVRNLGHKVDNFTTINMDFIKQYRPMTNVVNRPMAKGGQGFNLVGHHEIMLPLIAAGVIEQI
;
A
#
# COMPACT_ATOMS: atom_id res chain seq x y z
N ILE A 1 -2.24 -15.15 6.53
CA ILE A 1 -1.93 -13.86 5.87
C ILE A 1 -2.68 -12.78 6.64
N PRO A 2 -2.01 -11.78 7.23
CA PRO A 2 -2.70 -10.70 7.97
C PRO A 2 -3.49 -9.80 7.02
N VAL A 3 -4.59 -9.23 7.53
CA VAL A 3 -5.42 -8.24 6.83
C VAL A 3 -5.46 -6.99 7.70
N THR A 4 -5.29 -5.82 7.09
CA THR A 4 -5.25 -4.53 7.77
C THR A 4 -6.20 -3.54 7.09
N VAL A 5 -6.86 -2.71 7.89
CA VAL A 5 -7.78 -1.67 7.45
C VAL A 5 -7.30 -0.32 7.95
N HIS A 6 -7.14 0.63 7.02
CA HIS A 6 -6.66 1.97 7.33
C HIS A 6 -7.75 2.98 7.05
N ILE A 7 -8.39 3.49 8.11
CA ILE A 7 -9.47 4.46 7.98
C ILE A 7 -8.92 5.85 7.62
N ALA A 8 -9.74 6.64 6.95
CA ALA A 8 -9.54 8.07 6.80
C ALA A 8 -10.81 8.80 7.24
N ILE A 9 -10.68 9.69 8.22
CA ILE A 9 -11.82 10.44 8.73
C ILE A 9 -12.43 11.28 7.60
N GLY A 10 -13.75 11.18 7.44
CA GLY A 10 -14.50 11.85 6.38
C GLY A 10 -14.69 11.05 5.08
N THR A 11 -14.10 9.86 4.93
CA THR A 11 -14.31 9.02 3.72
C THR A 11 -15.49 8.06 3.82
N ASP A 12 -16.00 7.85 5.04
CA ASP A 12 -17.14 6.98 5.34
C ASP A 12 -18.23 7.80 6.06
N ILE A 13 -19.49 7.51 5.73
CA ILE A 13 -20.67 8.13 6.34
C ILE A 13 -20.78 7.80 7.83
N ILE A 14 -20.27 6.66 8.27
CA ILE A 14 -20.36 6.22 9.66
C ILE A 14 -19.63 7.17 10.61
N HIS A 15 -18.62 7.91 10.13
CA HIS A 15 -17.88 8.87 10.93
C HIS A 15 -18.75 10.01 11.49
N MET A 16 -19.92 10.27 10.91
CA MET A 16 -20.87 11.28 11.36
C MET A 16 -21.95 10.72 12.31
N HIS A 17 -22.02 9.40 12.47
CA HIS A 17 -23.04 8.77 13.30
C HIS A 17 -22.76 9.03 14.79
N PRO A 18 -23.76 9.38 15.63
CA PRO A 18 -23.54 9.67 17.05
C PRO A 18 -22.91 8.53 17.86
N ALA A 19 -23.10 7.29 17.42
CA ALA A 19 -22.49 6.11 18.03
C ALA A 19 -21.07 5.78 17.52
N PHE A 20 -20.49 6.58 16.63
CA PHE A 20 -19.14 6.35 16.13
C PHE A 20 -18.11 6.59 17.23
N ASN A 21 -17.31 5.56 17.52
CA ASN A 21 -16.24 5.65 18.49
C ASN A 21 -14.91 5.96 17.78
N ALA A 22 -14.53 7.24 17.76
CA ALA A 22 -13.32 7.71 17.08
C ALA A 22 -12.02 7.16 17.69
N GLU A 23 -11.98 6.99 19.02
CA GLU A 23 -10.83 6.41 19.72
C GLU A 23 -10.62 4.95 19.31
N ALA A 24 -11.69 4.15 19.31
CA ALA A 24 -11.63 2.75 18.91
C ALA A 24 -11.21 2.61 17.44
N ALA A 25 -11.78 3.43 16.55
CA ALA A 25 -11.48 3.40 15.13
C ALA A 25 -10.04 3.81 14.81
N GLY A 26 -9.57 4.93 15.38
CA GLY A 26 -8.19 5.39 15.26
C GLY A 26 -7.18 4.41 15.86
N GLY A 27 -7.50 3.87 17.04
CA GLY A 27 -6.69 2.85 17.71
C GLY A 27 -6.58 1.56 16.91
N ALA A 28 -7.67 1.10 16.29
CA ALA A 28 -7.66 -0.06 15.40
C ALA A 28 -6.81 0.20 14.14
N SER A 29 -7.03 1.32 13.45
CA SER A 29 -6.25 1.71 12.26
C SER A 29 -4.74 1.82 12.55
N HIS A 30 -4.37 2.36 13.71
CA HIS A 30 -2.97 2.43 14.12
C HIS A 30 -2.37 1.06 14.48
N ARG A 31 -3.13 0.17 15.13
CA ARG A 31 -2.69 -1.22 15.35
C ARG A 31 -2.43 -1.91 14.02
N ASP A 32 -3.34 -1.75 13.06
CA ASP A 32 -3.23 -2.29 11.71
C ASP A 32 -2.02 -1.70 10.96
N PHE A 33 -1.73 -0.40 11.12
CA PHE A 33 -0.51 0.21 10.59
C PHE A 33 0.76 -0.47 11.10
N ARG A 34 0.83 -0.78 12.41
CA ARG A 34 1.98 -1.50 12.98
C ARG A 34 2.08 -2.93 12.45
N THR A 35 0.94 -3.61 12.29
CA THR A 35 0.90 -4.95 11.67
C THR A 35 1.43 -4.89 10.24
N LEU A 36 0.96 -3.94 9.42
CA LEU A 36 1.47 -3.73 8.06
C LEU A 36 2.97 -3.42 8.05
N ALA A 37 3.45 -2.54 8.94
CA ALA A 37 4.86 -2.22 9.05
C ALA A 37 5.71 -3.45 9.39
N SER A 38 5.21 -4.36 10.25
CA SER A 38 5.90 -5.62 10.54
C SER A 38 6.03 -6.52 9.31
N VAL A 39 5.01 -6.59 8.46
CA VAL A 39 5.08 -7.33 7.18
C VAL A 39 6.06 -6.67 6.22
N ILE A 40 5.99 -5.34 6.09
CA ILE A 40 6.87 -4.55 5.22
C ILE A 40 8.34 -4.65 5.63
N SER A 41 8.64 -4.94 6.90
CA SER A 41 10.02 -5.15 7.36
C SER A 41 10.72 -6.32 6.67
N GLY A 42 9.96 -7.26 6.09
CA GLY A 42 10.45 -8.38 5.28
C GLY A 42 10.28 -8.22 3.77
N LEU A 43 10.04 -6.99 3.26
CA LEU A 43 9.73 -6.74 1.85
C LEU A 43 10.97 -6.80 0.92
N GLU A 44 12.19 -6.90 1.43
CA GLU A 44 13.40 -7.02 0.60
C GLU A 44 13.29 -8.20 -0.39
N GLY A 45 13.51 -7.93 -1.68
CA GLY A 45 13.31 -8.89 -2.77
C GLY A 45 11.85 -9.22 -3.09
N GLY A 46 10.90 -8.61 -2.38
CA GLY A 46 9.46 -8.83 -2.53
C GLY A 46 8.77 -7.86 -3.48
N VAL A 47 7.43 -7.92 -3.48
CA VAL A 47 6.55 -7.12 -4.34
C VAL A 47 5.47 -6.43 -3.52
N TYR A 48 5.26 -5.14 -3.77
CA TYR A 48 4.12 -4.37 -3.26
C TYR A 48 3.21 -3.93 -4.42
N LEU A 49 1.92 -4.27 -4.31
CA LEU A 49 0.89 -3.88 -5.27
C LEU A 49 -0.03 -2.82 -4.64
N ASN A 50 -0.03 -1.61 -5.21
CA ASN A 50 -1.04 -0.58 -4.91
C ASN A 50 -2.15 -0.66 -5.96
N VAL A 51 -3.32 -1.18 -5.56
CA VAL A 51 -4.45 -1.40 -6.47
C VAL A 51 -5.60 -0.47 -6.08
N GLY A 52 -5.99 0.44 -6.99
CA GLY A 52 -7.20 1.27 -6.86
C GLY A 52 -7.19 2.31 -5.74
N SER A 53 -6.03 2.61 -5.12
CA SER A 53 -5.93 3.61 -4.05
C SER A 53 -5.07 4.80 -4.48
N ALA A 54 -5.70 5.96 -4.64
CA ALA A 54 -5.02 7.20 -5.02
C ALA A 54 -4.42 7.96 -3.81
N VAL A 55 -4.82 7.63 -2.57
CA VAL A 55 -4.47 8.41 -1.37
C VAL A 55 -4.03 7.56 -0.19
N ILE A 56 -4.94 6.73 0.36
CA ILE A 56 -4.75 6.12 1.68
C ILE A 56 -3.60 5.11 1.67
N LEU A 57 -3.64 4.12 0.77
CA LEU A 57 -2.60 3.10 0.71
C LEU A 57 -1.23 3.69 0.29
N PRO A 58 -1.12 4.61 -0.69
CA PRO A 58 0.15 5.28 -0.99
C PRO A 58 0.80 5.97 0.22
N GLU A 59 0.03 6.69 1.04
CA GLU A 59 0.58 7.37 2.22
C GLU A 59 0.94 6.38 3.33
N VAL A 60 0.05 5.42 3.61
CA VAL A 60 0.28 4.38 4.62
C VAL A 60 1.54 3.57 4.29
N PHE A 61 1.67 3.12 3.04
CA PHE A 61 2.84 2.39 2.56
C PHE A 61 4.13 3.20 2.72
N LEU A 62 4.12 4.46 2.27
CA LEU A 62 5.29 5.32 2.38
C LEU A 62 5.72 5.53 3.83
N LYS A 63 4.78 5.67 4.77
CA LYS A 63 5.11 5.83 6.19
C LYS A 63 5.62 4.53 6.80
N ALA A 64 5.05 3.39 6.42
CA ALA A 64 5.53 2.09 6.87
C ALA A 64 6.96 1.81 6.37
N ILE A 65 7.25 2.05 5.08
CA ILE A 65 8.61 1.93 4.53
C ILE A 65 9.60 2.84 5.24
N THR A 66 9.19 4.09 5.50
CA THR A 66 10.04 5.04 6.23
C THR A 66 10.32 4.54 7.65
N LEU A 67 9.30 4.06 8.35
CA LEU A 67 9.42 3.52 9.70
C LEU A 67 10.37 2.31 9.74
N VAL A 68 10.17 1.30 8.90
CA VAL A 68 11.00 0.08 8.95
C VAL A 68 12.46 0.38 8.62
N ARG A 69 12.72 1.28 7.66
CA ARG A 69 14.09 1.71 7.32
C ARG A 69 14.73 2.46 8.49
N ASN A 70 13.98 3.32 9.18
CA ASN A 70 14.47 4.04 10.36
C ASN A 70 14.75 3.11 11.55
N LEU A 71 14.05 1.98 11.63
CA LEU A 71 14.30 0.93 12.63
C LEU A 71 15.48 0.01 12.24
N GLY A 72 16.14 0.24 11.10
CA GLY A 72 17.33 -0.49 10.68
C GLY A 72 17.08 -1.73 9.82
N HIS A 73 15.83 -1.99 9.41
CA HIS A 73 15.55 -3.08 8.47
C HIS A 73 16.06 -2.73 7.07
N LYS A 74 16.79 -3.66 6.44
CA LYS A 74 17.22 -3.53 5.05
C LYS A 74 16.04 -3.82 4.12
N VAL A 75 15.44 -2.77 3.59
CA VAL A 75 14.32 -2.82 2.63
C VAL A 75 14.60 -1.78 1.54
N ASP A 76 15.55 -2.09 0.67
CA ASP A 76 16.08 -1.18 -0.35
C ASP A 76 15.79 -1.67 -1.77
N ASN A 77 15.73 -2.99 -1.99
CA ASN A 77 15.54 -3.57 -3.32
C ASN A 77 14.29 -4.44 -3.36
N PHE A 78 13.20 -3.89 -3.88
CA PHE A 78 11.92 -4.57 -4.06
C PHE A 78 11.17 -3.99 -5.24
N THR A 79 10.10 -4.66 -5.68
CA THR A 79 9.27 -4.19 -6.79
C THR A 79 8.01 -3.52 -6.28
N THR A 80 7.65 -2.37 -6.83
CA THR A 80 6.38 -1.69 -6.58
C THR A 80 5.58 -1.59 -7.87
N ILE A 81 4.27 -1.80 -7.77
CA ILE A 81 3.37 -1.65 -8.91
C ILE A 81 2.20 -0.78 -8.45
N ASN A 82 1.98 0.34 -9.14
CA ASN A 82 0.73 1.08 -9.04
C ASN A 82 -0.22 0.65 -10.15
N MET A 83 -1.48 0.44 -9.81
CA MET A 83 -2.54 0.03 -10.73
C MET A 83 -3.79 0.87 -10.49
N ASP A 84 -4.19 1.66 -11.49
CA ASP A 84 -5.35 2.55 -11.43
C ASP A 84 -5.88 2.83 -12.85
N PHE A 85 -7.13 3.29 -12.98
CA PHE A 85 -7.75 3.63 -14.27
C PHE A 85 -7.08 4.84 -14.92
N ILE A 86 -6.51 5.74 -14.10
CA ILE A 86 -5.83 6.95 -14.53
C ILE A 86 -4.51 7.15 -13.79
N LYS A 87 -3.59 7.89 -14.41
CA LYS A 87 -2.31 8.21 -13.79
C LYS A 87 -2.47 9.31 -12.75
N GLN A 88 -2.33 8.95 -11.48
CA GLN A 88 -2.41 9.86 -10.33
C GLN A 88 -1.01 10.29 -9.87
N TYR A 89 -0.82 11.57 -9.54
CA TYR A 89 0.50 12.07 -9.13
C TYR A 89 0.99 11.43 -7.82
N ARG A 90 0.10 11.19 -6.86
CA ARG A 90 0.49 10.72 -5.52
C ARG A 90 0.98 9.28 -5.53
N PRO A 91 0.30 8.30 -6.14
CA PRO A 91 0.86 6.96 -6.30
C PRO A 91 2.14 6.94 -7.13
N MET A 92 2.23 7.76 -8.19
CA MET A 92 3.47 7.89 -8.96
C MET A 92 4.65 8.32 -8.07
N THR A 93 4.45 9.29 -7.19
CA THR A 93 5.52 9.74 -6.29
C THR A 93 5.75 8.77 -5.13
N ASN A 94 4.70 8.39 -4.40
CA ASN A 94 4.81 7.71 -3.11
C ASN A 94 4.94 6.19 -3.21
N VAL A 95 4.52 5.59 -4.32
CA VAL A 95 4.63 4.14 -4.56
C VAL A 95 5.73 3.87 -5.58
N VAL A 96 5.68 4.53 -6.74
CA VAL A 96 6.54 4.15 -7.88
C VAL A 96 7.94 4.76 -7.79
N ASN A 97 8.06 6.06 -7.47
CA ASN A 97 9.35 6.76 -7.58
C ASN A 97 10.12 6.80 -6.25
N ARG A 98 9.52 7.33 -5.18
CA ARG A 98 10.23 7.65 -3.93
C ARG A 98 10.74 6.41 -3.16
N PRO A 99 9.97 5.31 -3.03
CA PRO A 99 10.46 4.13 -2.34
C PRO A 99 11.68 3.50 -3.02
N MET A 100 11.79 3.67 -4.34
CA MET A 100 12.82 3.10 -5.21
C MET A 100 14.12 3.92 -5.29
N ALA A 101 14.20 5.05 -4.60
CA ALA A 101 15.39 5.92 -4.63
C ALA A 101 16.67 5.24 -4.10
N LYS A 102 16.54 4.13 -3.35
CA LYS A 102 17.67 3.34 -2.80
C LYS A 102 17.93 2.03 -3.55
N GLY A 103 17.14 1.71 -4.58
CA GLY A 103 17.15 0.43 -5.28
C GLY A 103 15.74 -0.03 -5.67
N GLY A 104 15.63 -1.16 -6.37
CA GLY A 104 14.34 -1.72 -6.79
C GLY A 104 13.78 -1.18 -8.12
N GLN A 105 12.55 -1.57 -8.42
CA GLN A 105 11.84 -1.19 -9.64
C GLN A 105 10.41 -0.74 -9.34
N GLY A 106 10.01 0.38 -9.94
CA GLY A 106 8.65 0.89 -9.86
C GLY A 106 7.94 0.82 -11.20
N PHE A 107 6.74 0.25 -11.23
CA PHE A 107 5.89 0.18 -12.41
C PHE A 107 4.56 0.89 -12.18
N ASN A 108 4.00 1.46 -13.24
CA ASN A 108 2.68 2.05 -13.23
C ASN A 108 1.85 1.50 -14.39
N LEU A 109 0.83 0.71 -14.06
CA LEU A 109 -0.10 0.12 -15.02
C LEU A 109 -1.40 0.91 -15.00
N VAL A 110 -1.81 1.39 -16.17
CA VAL A 110 -3.04 2.18 -16.33
C VAL A 110 -4.07 1.33 -17.03
N GLY A 111 -5.24 1.17 -16.41
CA GLY A 111 -6.35 0.42 -16.97
C GLY A 111 -7.36 -0.03 -15.92
N HIS A 112 -8.28 -0.88 -16.34
CA HIS A 112 -9.29 -1.50 -15.49
C HIS A 112 -8.66 -2.59 -14.61
N HIS A 113 -8.64 -2.38 -13.29
CA HIS A 113 -8.00 -3.30 -12.36
C HIS A 113 -8.74 -4.65 -12.25
N GLU A 114 -10.03 -4.67 -12.55
CA GLU A 114 -10.84 -5.88 -12.73
C GLU A 114 -10.38 -6.76 -13.90
N ILE A 115 -9.62 -6.20 -14.86
CA ILE A 115 -8.99 -6.94 -15.97
C ILE A 115 -7.52 -7.20 -15.66
N MET A 116 -6.77 -6.17 -15.25
CA MET A 116 -5.33 -6.28 -15.07
C MET A 116 -4.94 -7.22 -13.92
N LEU A 117 -5.66 -7.19 -12.79
CA LEU A 117 -5.30 -8.02 -11.64
C LEU A 117 -5.46 -9.52 -11.93
N PRO A 118 -6.58 -10.00 -12.52
CA PRO A 118 -6.68 -11.39 -12.97
C PRO A 118 -5.62 -11.77 -14.02
N LEU A 119 -5.30 -10.88 -14.97
CA LEU A 119 -4.29 -11.16 -15.99
C LEU A 119 -2.89 -11.34 -15.38
N ILE A 120 -2.48 -10.47 -14.44
CA ILE A 120 -1.21 -10.63 -13.73
C ILE A 120 -1.21 -11.93 -12.92
N ALA A 121 -2.31 -12.22 -12.21
CA ALA A 121 -2.42 -13.45 -11.44
C ALA A 121 -2.29 -14.69 -12.32
N ALA A 122 -3.00 -14.74 -13.46
CA ALA A 122 -2.90 -15.83 -14.43
C ALA A 122 -1.48 -15.97 -14.99
N GLY A 123 -0.86 -14.86 -15.41
CA GLY A 123 0.51 -14.87 -15.94
C GLY A 123 1.55 -15.34 -14.91
N VAL A 124 1.38 -15.01 -13.63
CA VAL A 124 2.26 -15.53 -12.56
C VAL A 124 2.01 -17.02 -12.33
N ILE A 125 0.76 -17.47 -12.29
CA ILE A 125 0.40 -18.89 -12.10
C ILE A 125 0.94 -19.76 -13.24
N GLU A 126 0.91 -19.28 -14.48
CA GLU A 126 1.43 -20.02 -15.65
C GLU A 126 2.97 -20.17 -15.67
N GLN A 127 3.70 -19.34 -14.91
CA GLN A 127 5.16 -19.37 -14.83
C GLN A 127 5.70 -20.21 -13.66
N ILE A 128 4.82 -20.72 -12.79
CA ILE A 128 5.13 -21.60 -11.66
C ILE A 128 4.93 -23.06 -12.06
#